data_AF-A0A971VJS0-F1
#
_entry.id   AF-A0A971VJS0-F1
#
_cell.length_a   1.000
_cell.length_b   1.000
_cell.length_c   1.000
_cell.angle_alpha   90.00
_cell.angle_beta   90.00
_cell.angle_gamma   90.00
#
_symmetry.space_group_name_H-M   'P 1'
#
loop_
_entity.id
_entity.type
_entity.pdbx_description
1 polymer ?
#
loop_
_entity_poly.entity_id
_entity_poly.type
_entity_poly.pdbx_seq_one_letter_code
_entity_poly.pdbx_strand_id
1 'polypeptide(L)' 'MSENIPELPLSNEQLINNYRLAFRSRQASIIGRREVLTGKAKFGIFGDGKEMSQLAIAHHFKKGDWRSGYYRDQTWMMA' A
#
# COMPACT_ATOMS: atom_id res chain seq x y z
N MET A 1 19.22 -0.17 30.82
CA MET A 1 18.17 0.81 30.52
C MET A 1 17.25 0.15 29.50
N SER A 2 16.11 -0.38 29.93
CA SER A 2 15.09 -0.85 28.99
C SER A 2 14.47 0.39 28.37
N GLU A 3 14.76 0.66 27.09
CA GLU A 3 14.04 1.68 26.36
C GLU A 3 12.55 1.35 26.44
N ASN A 4 11.76 2.29 26.99
CA ASN A 4 10.31 2.21 26.93
C ASN A 4 9.93 2.23 25.45
N ILE A 5 9.66 1.05 24.88
CA ILE A 5 9.13 0.94 23.54
C ILE A 5 7.75 1.61 23.60
N PRO A 6 7.53 2.71 22.86
CA PRO A 6 6.24 3.37 22.87
C PRO A 6 5.17 2.37 22.39
N GLU A 7 4.03 2.35 23.10
CA GLU A 7 2.91 1.52 22.71
C GLU A 7 2.48 1.90 21.30
N LEU A 8 2.67 0.98 20.36
CA LEU A 8 2.33 1.23 18.96
C LEU A 8 0.80 1.20 18.81
N PRO A 9 0.22 2.11 18.01
CA PRO A 9 -1.23 2.23 17.86
C PRO A 9 -1.88 1.05 17.12
N LEU A 10 -1.10 0.05 16.69
CA LEU A 10 -1.54 -1.10 15.91
C LEU A 10 -1.15 -2.39 16.61
N SER A 11 -2.04 -3.39 16.58
CA SER A 11 -1.71 -4.72 17.08
C SER A 11 -0.62 -5.38 16.22
N ASN A 12 0.12 -6.34 16.79
CA ASN A 12 1.12 -7.12 16.06
C ASN A 12 0.53 -7.79 14.80
N GLU A 13 -0.71 -8.28 14.90
CA GLU A 13 -1.41 -8.89 13.77
C GLU A 13 -1.69 -7.87 12.66
N GLN A 14 -2.19 -6.67 13.02
CA GLN A 14 -2.43 -5.59 12.06
C GLN A 14 -1.13 -5.14 11.39
N LEU A 15 -0.03 -5.01 12.14
CA LEU A 15 1.28 -4.65 11.61
C LEU A 15 1.78 -5.68 10.59
N ILE A 16 1.71 -6.97 10.92
CA ILE A 16 2.12 -8.05 10.01
C ILE A 16 1.23 -8.07 8.75
N ASN A 17 -0.08 -7.87 8.91
CA ASN A 17 -1.01 -7.85 7.79
C ASN A 17 -0.75 -6.64 6.87
N ASN A 18 -0.56 -5.44 7.42
CA ASN A 18 -0.18 -4.24 6.69
C ASN A 18 1.13 -4.45 5.90
N TYR A 19 2.15 -5.03 6.54
CA TYR A 19 3.42 -5.33 5.88
C TYR A 19 3.23 -6.28 4.70
N ARG A 20 2.50 -7.40 4.90
CA ARG A 20 2.21 -8.37 3.84
C ARG A 20 1.47 -7.73 2.68
N LEU A 21 0.52 -6.85 2.97
CA LEU A 21 -0.26 -6.15 1.97
C LEU A 21 0.59 -5.16 1.16
N ALA A 22 1.37 -4.31 1.83
CA ALA A 22 2.32 -3.40 1.18
C ALA A 22 3.29 -4.18 0.29
N PHE A 23 3.84 -5.29 0.79
CA PHE A 23 4.74 -6.15 0.03
C PHE A 23 4.07 -6.70 -1.23
N ARG A 24 2.84 -7.24 -1.12
CA ARG A 24 2.09 -7.74 -2.29
C ARG A 24 1.83 -6.63 -3.32
N SER A 25 1.42 -5.43 -2.87
CA SER A 25 1.23 -4.27 -3.75
C SER A 25 2.52 -3.88 -4.48
N ARG A 26 3.67 -3.92 -3.79
CA ARG A 26 4.98 -3.68 -4.41
C ARG A 26 5.29 -4.74 -5.46
N GLN A 27 5.07 -6.01 -5.17
CA GLN A 27 5.30 -7.10 -6.13
C GLN A 27 4.41 -6.96 -7.37
N ALA A 28 3.14 -6.60 -7.20
CA ALA A 28 2.23 -6.33 -8.32
C ALA A 28 2.77 -5.21 -9.23
N SER A 29 3.31 -4.14 -8.63
CA SER A 29 3.93 -3.04 -9.39
C SER A 29 5.16 -3.47 -10.19
N ILE A 30 6.02 -4.30 -9.57
CA ILE A 30 7.24 -4.82 -10.21
C ILE A 30 6.87 -5.72 -11.40
N ILE A 31 5.92 -6.64 -11.20
CA ILE A 31 5.43 -7.53 -12.26
C ILE A 31 4.82 -6.70 -13.38
N GLY A 32 3.89 -5.79 -13.06
CA GLY A 32 3.23 -4.96 -14.06
C GLY A 32 4.22 -4.11 -14.87
N ARG A 33 5.22 -3.52 -14.22
CA ARG A 33 6.29 -2.78 -14.91
C ARG A 33 7.07 -3.68 -15.87
N ARG A 34 7.42 -4.89 -15.43
CA ARG A 34 8.14 -5.87 -16.27
C ARG A 34 7.31 -6.25 -17.50
N GLU A 35 6.02 -6.50 -17.33
CA GLU A 35 5.13 -6.87 -18.44
C GLU A 35 4.98 -5.73 -19.46
N VAL A 36 4.95 -4.47 -19.01
CA VAL A 36 4.96 -3.30 -19.91
C VAL A 36 6.30 -3.17 -20.65
N LEU A 37 7.42 -3.27 -19.93
CA LEU A 37 8.76 -3.11 -20.52
C LEU A 37 9.12 -4.24 -21.49
N THR A 38 8.54 -5.43 -21.30
CA THR A 38 8.73 -6.57 -22.22
C THR A 38 7.75 -6.58 -23.39
N GLY A 39 6.88 -5.56 -23.50
CA GLY A 39 5.91 -5.42 -24.60
C GLY A 39 4.69 -6.34 -24.52
N LYS A 40 4.56 -7.13 -23.46
CA LYS A 40 3.41 -8.02 -23.21
C LYS A 40 2.15 -7.23 -22.81
N ALA A 41 2.33 -6.09 -22.15
CA ALA A 41 1.29 -5.10 -21.87
C ALA A 41 1.58 -3.79 -22.62
N LYS A 42 0.52 -3.09 -23.05
CA LYS A 42 0.66 -1.83 -23.81
C LYS A 42 0.87 -0.60 -22.92
N PHE A 43 0.36 -0.64 -21.69
CA PHE A 43 0.44 0.48 -20.75
C PHE A 43 0.28 -0.03 -19.32
N GLY A 44 0.88 0.67 -18.36
CA GLY A 44 0.71 0.37 -16.94
C GLY A 44 1.20 1.51 -16.07
N ILE A 45 0.35 1.93 -15.12
CA ILE A 45 0.71 2.87 -14.06
C ILE A 45 0.58 2.12 -12.74
N PHE A 46 1.63 2.17 -11.93
CA PHE A 46 1.69 1.47 -10.65
C PHE A 46 2.04 2.45 -9.53
N GLY A 47 1.56 2.17 -8.32
CA GLY A 47 1.71 2.95 -7.11
C GLY A 47 2.93 2.57 -6.27
N ASP A 48 4.00 2.06 -6.88
CA ASP A 48 5.21 1.70 -6.14
C ASP A 48 5.78 2.92 -5.40
N GLY A 49 6.12 2.73 -4.13
CA GLY A 49 6.59 3.80 -3.24
C GLY A 49 5.48 4.53 -2.49
N LYS A 50 4.19 4.27 -2.79
CA LYS A 50 3.04 4.89 -2.11
C LYS A 50 2.33 3.96 -1.12
N GLU A 51 2.88 2.77 -0.87
CA GLU A 51 2.20 1.73 -0.11
C GLU A 51 1.88 2.19 1.33
N MET A 52 2.87 2.80 2.01
CA MET A 52 2.71 3.27 3.39
C MET A 52 1.66 4.37 3.52
N SER A 53 1.68 5.37 2.63
CA SER A 53 0.71 6.46 2.64
C SER A 53 -0.71 5.94 2.43
N GLN A 54 -0.87 4.95 1.55
CA GLN A 54 -2.17 4.36 1.24
C GLN A 54 -2.70 3.45 2.34
N LEU A 55 -1.83 2.70 3.02
CA LEU A 55 -2.20 1.98 4.24
C LEU A 55 -2.64 2.95 5.33
N ALA A 56 -1.91 4.04 5.55
CA ALA A 56 -2.29 5.05 6.54
C ALA A 56 -3.68 5.63 6.26
N ILE A 57 -3.99 5.89 4.97
CA ILE A 57 -5.32 6.33 4.55
C ILE A 57 -6.36 5.23 4.82
N ALA A 58 -6.08 3.97 4.49
CA ALA A 58 -7.01 2.86 4.75
C ALA A 58 -7.43 2.75 6.23
N HIS A 59 -6.50 2.98 7.16
CA HIS A 59 -6.77 2.94 8.60
C HIS A 59 -7.64 4.10 9.11
N HIS A 60 -7.60 5.26 8.45
CA HIS A 60 -8.18 6.49 8.98
C HIS A 60 -9.36 7.02 8.18
N PHE A 61 -9.54 6.56 6.93
CA PHE A 61 -10.63 7.01 6.06
C PHE A 61 -11.97 6.50 6.57
N LYS A 62 -12.91 7.42 6.80
CA LYS A 62 -14.22 7.15 7.40
C LYS A 62 -15.35 7.55 6.47
N LYS A 63 -16.56 7.08 6.79
CA LYS A 63 -17.77 7.47 6.07
C LYS A 63 -17.93 9.00 6.13
N GLY A 64 -17.98 9.63 4.97
CA GLY A 64 -18.08 11.09 4.82
C GLY A 64 -16.77 11.76 4.41
N ASP A 65 -15.62 11.08 4.58
CA ASP A 65 -14.36 11.56 4.01
C ASP A 65 -14.41 11.47 2.49
N TRP A 66 -13.77 12.44 1.82
CA TRP A 66 -13.72 12.50 0.37
C TRP A 66 -12.28 12.58 -0.12
N ARG A 67 -11.96 11.79 -1.13
CA ARG A 67 -10.65 11.78 -1.79
C ARG A 67 -10.84 11.68 -3.29
N SER A 68 -10.24 12.62 -4.02
CA SER A 68 -10.06 12.48 -5.46
C SER A 68 -8.85 11.58 -5.71
N GLY A 69 -9.11 10.29 -5.93
CA GLY A 69 -8.08 9.30 -6.23
C GLY A 69 -7.53 9.41 -7.66
N TYR A 70 -6.45 8.69 -7.94
CA TYR A 70 -5.92 8.54 -9.31
C TYR A 70 -5.40 7.12 -9.54
N TYR A 71 -4.82 6.83 -10.71
CA TYR A 71 -4.44 5.47 -11.16
C TYR A 71 -3.37 4.75 -10.31
N ARG A 72 -2.92 5.32 -9.20
CA ARG A 72 -1.83 4.80 -8.36
C ARG A 72 -2.29 4.30 -6.99
N ASP A 73 -3.59 4.19 -6.75
CA ASP A 73 -4.17 3.94 -5.43
C ASP A 73 -4.43 2.45 -5.12
N GLN A 74 -3.63 1.58 -5.73
CA GLN A 74 -3.80 0.13 -5.68
C GLN A 74 -3.60 -0.48 -4.28
N THR A 75 -2.73 0.07 -3.43
CA THR A 75 -2.53 -0.46 -2.07
C THR A 75 -3.76 -0.16 -1.23
N TRP A 76 -4.35 1.01 -1.41
CA TRP A 76 -5.58 1.39 -0.72
C TRP A 76 -6.76 0.52 -1.17
N MET A 77 -6.85 0.21 -2.47
CA MET A 77 -7.85 -0.73 -2.99
C MET A 77 -7.70 -2.15 -2.43
N MET A 78 -6.48 -2.58 -2.10
CA MET A 78 -6.20 -3.92 -1.54
C MET A 78 -6.45 -4.01 -0.03
N ALA A 79 -6.48 -2.87 0.67
CA ALA A 79 -6.47 -2.72 2.13
C ALA A 79 -7.84 -2.73 2.79
#